data_AF-A0A2J5I2I5-F1
#
_entry.id   AF-A0A2J5I2I5-F1
#
_cell.length_a   1.000
_cell.length_b   1.000
_cell.length_c   1.000
_cell.angle_alpha   90.00
_cell.angle_beta   90.00
_cell.angle_gamma   90.00
#
_symmetry.space_group_name_H-M   'P 1'
#
loop_
_entity.id
_entity.type
_entity.pdbx_description
1 polymer ?
#
loop_
_entity_poly.entity_id
_entity_poly.type
_entity_poly.pdbx_seq_one_letter_code
_entity_poly.pdbx_strand_id
1 'polypeptide(L)'
;METRNRAKRHISKSAYFSNQSSGVTHVQKDTVLEGTPAPQEPSSNHHNVASPLTTQVPQYESVHHTPTIFLSTTLLKTHLGLVKSLERAEERPVIIYRDYLNNEQTLKPAPIQPIQAIPPKEADIIISPTTSIILTTSQATTQRYLPGHKQHPHIISHSSSIKATINSPLREQIFLLAPRYENIYVLITHTTPPPPPNSNPNHKQQPWTADEQILSNQASLAAFCASFSPHVTVQPLVIPSGTETVARWVLALAKKHAIALPGGSQGLGSAEETRWEVFLRREGLNSYAARALLDSAKGRSGTGGRGELSGLLEMSEQNRRVWGELVGERVLRRLEGILKKDWQCDWALTFADSQN
;
A
#
# COMPACT_ATOMS: atom_id res chain seq x y z
N MET A 1 -30.40 55.79 5.69
CA MET A 1 -29.00 55.55 6.09
C MET A 1 -28.96 54.16 6.70
N GLU A 2 -28.19 53.19 6.26
CA GLU A 2 -27.20 53.11 5.18
C GLU A 2 -26.99 51.63 4.88
N THR A 3 -27.09 51.27 3.61
CA THR A 3 -26.71 49.97 3.03
C THR A 3 -25.22 50.00 2.67
N ARG A 4 -24.51 48.87 2.74
CA ARG A 4 -23.19 48.56 2.10
C ARG A 4 -22.73 47.17 2.60
N ASN A 5 -22.21 46.21 1.84
CA ASN A 5 -21.81 46.14 0.44
C ASN A 5 -21.82 44.67 -0.01
N ARG A 6 -22.54 44.38 -1.10
CA ARG A 6 -22.48 43.09 -1.82
C ARG A 6 -21.39 43.20 -2.88
N ALA A 7 -20.26 42.53 -2.66
CA ALA A 7 -19.18 42.47 -3.65
C ALA A 7 -19.65 41.67 -4.89
N LYS A 8 -19.68 42.35 -6.05
CA LYS A 8 -19.97 41.75 -7.36
C LYS A 8 -18.78 40.88 -7.77
N ARG A 9 -19.01 39.58 -7.97
CA ARG A 9 -18.03 38.70 -8.63
C ARG A 9 -18.10 38.93 -10.14
N HIS A 10 -16.97 39.31 -10.71
CA HIS A 10 -16.75 39.41 -12.15
C HIS A 10 -16.79 38.00 -12.74
N ILE A 11 -17.76 37.71 -13.60
CA ILE A 11 -17.81 36.47 -14.38
C ILE A 11 -16.92 36.70 -15.61
N SER A 12 -15.74 36.12 -15.60
CA SER A 12 -14.86 36.04 -16.78
C SER A 12 -15.51 35.12 -17.80
N LYS A 13 -15.91 35.67 -18.95
CA LYS A 13 -16.41 34.88 -20.09
C LYS A 13 -15.24 34.09 -20.69
N SER A 14 -15.35 32.76 -20.70
CA SER A 14 -14.42 31.85 -21.36
C SER A 14 -14.61 31.90 -22.88
N ALA A 15 -13.50 31.92 -23.63
CA ALA A 15 -13.48 32.00 -25.10
C ALA A 15 -13.75 30.66 -25.82
N TYR A 16 -14.15 29.60 -25.09
CA TYR A 16 -14.33 28.25 -25.65
C TYR A 16 -15.79 27.82 -25.87
N PHE A 17 -16.77 28.68 -25.58
CA PHE A 17 -18.18 28.40 -25.84
C PHE A 17 -18.81 29.50 -26.68
N SER A 18 -18.56 29.45 -28.00
CA SER A 18 -19.34 30.20 -28.98
C SER A 18 -20.43 29.29 -29.53
N ASN A 19 -21.63 29.39 -28.95
CA ASN A 19 -22.85 28.87 -29.55
C ASN A 19 -23.16 29.71 -30.81
N GLN A 20 -23.04 29.12 -32.00
CA GLN A 20 -23.67 29.65 -33.19
C GLN A 20 -25.00 28.94 -33.41
N SER A 21 -26.08 29.67 -33.17
CA SER A 21 -27.42 29.36 -33.66
C SER A 21 -27.79 30.40 -34.72
N SER A 22 -28.04 29.96 -35.96
CA SER A 22 -28.76 30.63 -37.06
C SER A 22 -28.73 29.63 -38.21
N GLY A 23 -29.75 29.32 -39.01
CA GLY A 23 -31.10 29.82 -39.23
C GLY A 23 -31.62 29.06 -40.46
N VAL A 24 -32.93 28.85 -40.54
CA VAL A 24 -33.64 28.08 -41.56
C VAL A 24 -33.80 28.89 -42.86
N THR A 25 -33.54 28.28 -44.04
CA THR A 25 -34.37 28.46 -45.25
C THR A 25 -34.21 27.36 -46.31
N HIS A 26 -35.29 27.19 -47.06
CA HIS A 26 -35.78 26.09 -47.92
C HIS A 26 -35.23 26.15 -49.38
N VAL A 27 -35.15 25.01 -50.10
CA VAL A 27 -35.75 24.71 -51.43
C VAL A 27 -35.08 23.50 -52.18
N GLN A 28 -35.94 22.53 -52.53
CA GLN A 28 -35.96 21.44 -53.55
C GLN A 28 -35.06 21.58 -54.83
N LYS A 29 -34.59 20.53 -55.54
CA LYS A 29 -35.26 19.33 -56.10
C LYS A 29 -34.25 18.30 -56.70
N ASP A 30 -34.58 17.00 -56.57
CA ASP A 30 -34.34 15.78 -57.39
C ASP A 30 -33.05 15.56 -58.22
N THR A 31 -32.42 14.37 -58.08
CA THR A 31 -32.41 13.23 -59.07
C THR A 31 -31.66 12.00 -58.49
N VAL A 32 -32.13 10.80 -58.87
CA VAL A 32 -31.82 9.42 -58.43
C VAL A 32 -30.52 8.83 -59.01
N LEU A 33 -29.86 7.90 -58.27
CA LEU A 33 -29.22 6.60 -58.64
C LEU A 33 -28.22 6.20 -57.53
N GLU A 34 -28.55 5.27 -56.63
CA GLU A 34 -28.35 3.80 -56.70
C GLU A 34 -27.01 3.30 -56.10
N GLY A 35 -27.13 2.51 -55.03
CA GLY A 35 -26.13 1.54 -54.55
C GLY A 35 -25.18 2.00 -53.43
N THR A 36 -25.37 1.51 -52.19
CA THR A 36 -24.36 1.11 -51.16
C THR A 36 -25.06 0.90 -49.79
N PRO A 37 -24.70 -0.12 -49.00
CA PRO A 37 -25.61 -0.72 -48.01
C PRO A 37 -25.72 0.05 -46.69
N ALA A 38 -26.84 -0.19 -46.00
CA ALA A 38 -27.20 0.38 -44.71
C ALA A 38 -26.13 0.13 -43.62
N PRO A 39 -25.84 1.12 -42.76
CA PRO A 39 -25.07 0.89 -41.54
C PRO A 39 -25.88 0.02 -40.58
N GLN A 40 -25.37 -1.18 -40.30
CA GLN A 40 -25.88 -2.02 -39.21
C GLN A 40 -25.64 -1.30 -37.88
N GLU A 41 -26.70 -1.19 -37.07
CA GLU A 41 -26.60 -0.84 -35.66
C GLU A 41 -25.66 -1.84 -34.96
N PRO A 42 -24.66 -1.38 -34.17
CA PRO A 42 -23.89 -2.28 -33.36
C PRO A 42 -24.77 -2.78 -32.22
N SER A 43 -25.20 -4.03 -32.36
CA SER A 43 -25.77 -4.84 -31.28
C SER A 43 -24.88 -4.76 -30.04
N SER A 44 -25.42 -4.20 -28.95
CA SER A 44 -24.75 -4.16 -27.65
C SER A 44 -24.75 -5.56 -27.03
N ASN A 45 -23.83 -6.41 -27.48
CA ASN A 45 -23.47 -7.62 -26.74
C ASN A 45 -22.61 -7.19 -25.55
N HIS A 46 -23.26 -7.00 -24.39
CA HIS A 46 -22.58 -6.93 -23.11
C HIS A 46 -21.89 -8.27 -22.85
N HIS A 47 -20.64 -8.40 -23.31
CA HIS A 47 -19.77 -9.49 -22.91
C HIS A 47 -19.40 -9.28 -21.44
N ASN A 48 -20.08 -10.00 -20.55
CA ASN A 48 -19.65 -10.16 -19.16
C ASN A 48 -18.30 -10.88 -19.14
N VAL A 49 -17.21 -10.12 -19.11
CA VAL A 49 -15.84 -10.67 -19.01
C VAL A 49 -15.56 -11.01 -17.56
N ALA A 50 -15.90 -12.24 -17.14
CA ALA A 50 -15.64 -12.77 -15.82
C ALA A 50 -14.15 -12.66 -15.44
N SER A 51 -13.81 -11.85 -14.44
CA SER A 51 -12.51 -11.94 -13.76
C SER A 51 -12.59 -12.96 -12.63
N PRO A 52 -11.55 -13.78 -12.43
CA PRO A 52 -11.58 -14.83 -11.43
C PRO A 52 -11.54 -14.20 -10.03
N LEU A 53 -12.70 -14.11 -9.38
CA LEU A 53 -12.78 -13.91 -7.93
C LEU A 53 -12.03 -15.08 -7.26
N THR A 54 -11.06 -14.79 -6.40
CA THR A 54 -10.42 -15.85 -5.62
C THR A 54 -11.36 -16.25 -4.49
N THR A 55 -12.26 -17.18 -4.80
CA THR A 55 -13.35 -17.61 -3.92
C THR A 55 -12.87 -18.55 -2.81
N GLN A 56 -11.76 -19.24 -3.01
CA GLN A 56 -11.20 -20.18 -2.05
C GLN A 56 -9.99 -19.55 -1.33
N VAL A 57 -10.05 -19.55 0.00
CA VAL A 57 -8.90 -19.20 0.82
C VAL A 57 -7.84 -20.30 0.64
N PRO A 58 -6.59 -19.97 0.30
CA PRO A 58 -5.52 -20.93 0.22
C PRO A 58 -5.35 -21.65 1.57
N GLN A 59 -5.28 -22.97 1.53
CA GLN A 59 -4.94 -23.76 2.70
C GLN A 59 -3.43 -24.00 2.68
N TYR A 60 -2.74 -23.53 3.72
CA TYR A 60 -1.32 -23.81 3.93
C TYR A 60 -1.17 -24.65 5.19
N GLU A 61 -0.42 -25.75 5.07
CA GLU A 61 -0.11 -26.62 6.21
C GLU A 61 0.73 -25.86 7.24
N SER A 62 0.37 -26.01 8.52
CA SER A 62 1.00 -25.30 9.63
C SER A 62 2.27 -26.02 10.06
N VAL A 63 3.43 -25.36 9.94
CA VAL A 63 4.67 -25.83 10.53
C VAL A 63 4.72 -25.36 11.99
N HIS A 64 4.00 -26.04 12.89
CA HIS A 64 4.07 -26.01 14.38
C HIS A 64 4.25 -24.66 15.13
N HIS A 65 4.19 -23.50 14.48
CA HIS A 65 4.46 -22.20 15.08
C HIS A 65 3.28 -21.26 14.84
N THR A 66 2.75 -20.70 15.92
CA THR A 66 1.71 -19.67 15.86
C THR A 66 2.27 -18.44 15.15
N PRO A 67 1.66 -17.97 14.03
CA PRO A 67 2.18 -16.82 13.31
C PRO A 67 2.11 -15.56 14.18
N THR A 68 3.13 -14.72 14.09
CA THR A 68 3.11 -13.38 14.70
C THR A 68 2.73 -12.37 13.63
N ILE A 69 1.81 -11.46 13.93
CA ILE A 69 1.38 -10.40 13.01
C ILE A 69 1.43 -9.05 13.70
N PHE A 70 1.85 -8.02 12.98
CA PHE A 70 1.79 -6.64 13.45
C PHE A 70 0.58 -5.96 12.80
N LEU A 71 -0.25 -5.31 13.62
CA LEU A 71 -1.45 -4.61 13.17
C LEU A 71 -1.33 -3.13 13.48
N SER A 72 -1.63 -2.29 12.48
CA SER A 72 -1.84 -0.86 12.73
C SER A 72 -3.01 -0.66 13.69
N THR A 73 -2.83 0.18 14.71
CA THR A 73 -3.89 0.54 15.67
C THR A 73 -5.06 1.26 15.00
N THR A 74 -4.87 1.81 13.80
CA THR A 74 -5.95 2.38 12.98
C THR A 74 -7.03 1.34 12.65
N LEU A 75 -6.67 0.05 12.55
CA LEU A 75 -7.59 -1.05 12.26
C LEU A 75 -8.58 -1.31 13.40
N LEU A 76 -8.23 -0.94 14.64
CA LEU A 76 -9.17 -1.02 15.77
C LEU A 76 -10.40 -0.13 15.57
N LYS A 77 -10.25 0.95 14.78
CA LYS A 77 -11.34 1.88 14.44
C LYS A 77 -11.98 1.54 13.10
N THR A 78 -11.17 1.22 12.08
CA THR A 78 -11.66 1.08 10.70
C THR A 78 -12.15 -0.34 10.37
N HIS A 79 -11.57 -1.37 11.00
CA HIS A 79 -11.81 -2.78 10.68
C HIS A 79 -11.99 -3.64 11.94
N LEU A 80 -12.71 -3.14 12.95
CA LEU A 80 -12.91 -3.83 14.24
C LEU A 80 -13.44 -5.27 14.10
N GLY A 81 -14.31 -5.52 13.12
CA GLY A 81 -14.83 -6.87 12.85
C GLY A 81 -13.73 -7.84 12.43
N LEU A 82 -12.80 -7.40 11.58
CA LEU A 82 -11.63 -8.20 11.18
C LEU A 82 -10.71 -8.48 12.37
N VAL A 83 -10.43 -7.46 13.19
CA VAL A 83 -9.59 -7.62 14.38
C VAL A 83 -10.19 -8.66 15.33
N LYS A 84 -11.49 -8.55 15.61
CA LYS A 84 -12.20 -9.54 16.45
C LYS A 84 -12.18 -10.94 15.85
N SER A 85 -12.32 -11.08 14.52
CA SER A 85 -12.20 -12.38 13.86
C SER A 85 -10.79 -12.96 14.01
N LEU A 86 -9.73 -12.15 13.86
CA LEU A 86 -8.35 -12.61 14.06
C LEU A 86 -8.08 -13.04 15.51
N GLU A 87 -8.61 -12.29 16.49
CA GLU A 87 -8.47 -12.63 17.92
C GLU A 87 -9.26 -13.88 18.32
N ARG A 88 -10.33 -14.20 17.61
CA ARG A 88 -11.20 -15.36 17.87
C ARG A 88 -10.87 -16.59 17.02
N ALA A 89 -9.94 -16.48 16.09
CA ALA A 89 -9.54 -17.58 15.23
C ALA A 89 -9.06 -18.79 16.06
N GLU A 90 -9.39 -20.00 15.59
CA GLU A 90 -8.99 -21.26 16.25
C GLU A 90 -7.47 -21.36 16.40
N GLU A 91 -6.74 -21.07 15.32
CA GLU A 91 -5.29 -20.89 15.34
C GLU A 91 -4.95 -19.40 15.54
N ARG A 92 -5.07 -18.95 16.80
CA ARG A 92 -4.85 -17.55 17.15
C ARG A 92 -3.39 -17.11 16.84
N PRO A 93 -3.19 -16.07 16.03
CA PRO A 93 -1.87 -15.47 15.85
C PRO A 93 -1.47 -14.66 17.09
N VAL A 94 -0.18 -14.49 17.31
CA VAL A 94 0.32 -13.46 18.24
C VAL A 94 0.16 -12.11 17.56
N ILE A 95 -0.70 -11.25 18.11
CA ILE A 95 -1.01 -9.94 17.53
C ILE A 95 -0.24 -8.85 18.29
N ILE A 96 0.53 -8.04 17.55
CA ILE A 96 1.24 -6.88 18.09
C ILE A 96 0.67 -5.62 17.48
N TYR A 97 0.01 -4.81 18.30
CA TYR A 97 -0.54 -3.53 17.85
C TYR A 97 0.54 -2.45 17.77
N ARG A 98 0.51 -1.67 16.68
CA ARG A 98 1.45 -0.58 16.41
C ARG A 98 0.75 0.71 16.03
N ASP A 99 1.12 1.80 16.69
CA ASP A 99 0.68 3.13 16.32
C ASP A 99 1.75 3.83 15.49
N TYR A 100 1.49 3.96 14.19
CA TYR A 100 2.41 4.59 13.25
C TYR A 100 2.17 6.09 13.07
N LEU A 101 1.09 6.63 13.66
CA LEU A 101 0.72 8.04 13.51
C LEU A 101 1.28 8.92 14.64
N ASN A 102 1.54 8.34 15.81
CA ASN A 102 1.85 9.10 17.03
C ASN A 102 3.35 9.35 17.30
N ASN A 103 4.26 8.89 16.42
CA ASN A 103 5.71 9.03 16.64
C ASN A 103 6.25 10.46 16.45
N GLU A 104 5.38 11.45 16.25
CA GLU A 104 5.71 12.87 16.27
C GLU A 104 5.99 13.42 17.69
N GLN A 105 5.56 12.74 18.77
CA GLN A 105 5.51 13.38 20.11
C GLN A 105 6.61 12.96 21.10
N THR A 106 7.42 11.92 20.86
CA THR A 106 8.41 11.44 21.84
C THR A 106 9.81 12.06 21.69
N LEU A 107 10.05 12.87 20.67
CA LEU A 107 11.27 13.67 20.54
C LEU A 107 10.90 15.15 20.69
N LYS A 108 11.02 15.67 21.92
CA LYS A 108 11.24 17.11 22.08
C LYS A 108 12.44 17.49 21.20
N PRO A 109 12.29 18.38 20.22
CA PRO A 109 13.42 18.75 19.37
C PRO A 109 14.47 19.45 20.24
N ALA A 110 15.69 18.92 20.25
CA ALA A 110 16.85 19.73 20.58
C ALA A 110 16.93 20.88 19.55
N PRO A 111 17.39 22.09 19.92
CA PRO A 111 17.16 23.31 19.12
C PRO A 111 17.96 23.41 17.81
N ILE A 112 18.55 22.33 17.32
CA ILE A 112 19.45 22.37 16.15
C ILE A 112 19.22 21.11 15.32
N GLN A 113 18.24 21.13 14.41
CA GLN A 113 18.22 20.32 13.18
C GLN A 113 17.10 20.79 12.23
N PRO A 114 17.43 21.26 11.01
CA PRO A 114 16.45 21.51 9.97
C PRO A 114 16.32 20.22 9.15
N ILE A 115 15.25 19.46 9.39
CA ILE A 115 14.53 18.51 8.50
C ILE A 115 13.74 17.61 9.46
N GLN A 116 12.46 17.91 9.65
CA GLN A 116 11.53 16.97 10.28
C GLN A 116 11.42 15.77 9.34
N ALA A 117 12.12 14.67 9.67
CA ALA A 117 12.02 13.43 8.92
C ALA A 117 10.59 12.88 9.10
N ILE A 118 9.79 12.97 8.04
CA ILE A 118 8.42 12.45 8.02
C ILE A 118 8.47 10.97 8.42
N PRO A 119 7.67 10.52 9.41
CA PRO A 119 7.69 9.13 9.83
C PRO A 119 7.36 8.20 8.65
N PRO A 120 8.11 7.10 8.48
CA PRO A 120 7.94 6.23 7.32
C PRO A 120 6.57 5.56 7.34
N LYS A 121 5.85 5.61 6.21
CA LYS A 121 4.53 4.98 6.05
C LYS A 121 4.64 3.46 6.21
N GLU A 122 3.82 2.88 7.06
CA GLU A 122 3.72 1.43 7.31
C GLU A 122 2.41 0.85 6.74
N ALA A 123 2.41 -0.46 6.55
CA ALA A 123 1.26 -1.20 6.05
C ALA A 123 0.19 -1.39 7.15
N ASP A 124 -1.02 -1.75 6.73
CA ASP A 124 -2.12 -2.02 7.66
C ASP A 124 -1.83 -3.26 8.52
N ILE A 125 -1.29 -4.30 7.88
CA ILE A 125 -0.93 -5.57 8.50
C ILE A 125 0.45 -6.00 7.97
N ILE A 126 1.35 -6.41 8.87
CA ILE A 126 2.65 -7.00 8.54
C ILE A 126 2.66 -8.43 9.06
N ILE A 127 2.84 -9.39 8.16
CA ILE A 127 2.72 -10.82 8.47
C ILE A 127 4.05 -11.56 8.53
N SER A 128 5.11 -10.95 8.00
CA SER A 128 6.49 -11.45 8.09
C SER A 128 7.47 -10.28 7.90
N PRO A 129 8.78 -10.47 8.14
CA PRO A 129 9.80 -9.45 7.85
C PRO A 129 9.79 -8.96 6.40
N THR A 130 9.28 -9.76 5.46
CA THR A 130 9.35 -9.47 4.03
C THR A 130 8.01 -9.08 3.44
N THR A 131 6.91 -9.27 4.17
CA THR A 131 5.56 -9.31 3.57
C THR A 131 4.55 -8.47 4.35
N SER A 132 3.83 -7.62 3.61
CA SER A 132 2.72 -6.83 4.13
C SER A 132 1.41 -7.06 3.39
N ILE A 133 0.33 -6.60 4.02
CA ILE A 133 -1.02 -6.56 3.46
C ILE A 133 -1.55 -5.12 3.53
N ILE A 134 -2.11 -4.66 2.42
CA ILE A 134 -2.94 -3.46 2.29
C ILE A 134 -4.39 -3.90 2.20
N LEU A 135 -5.27 -3.33 3.02
CA LEU A 135 -6.70 -3.57 2.94
C LEU A 135 -7.38 -2.48 2.10
N THR A 136 -8.19 -2.88 1.14
CA THR A 136 -8.94 -1.94 0.31
C THR A 136 -10.28 -2.54 -0.14
N THR A 137 -11.08 -1.75 -0.83
CA THR A 137 -12.37 -2.16 -1.41
C THR A 137 -12.35 -1.97 -2.92
N SER A 138 -13.17 -2.71 -3.67
CA SER A 138 -13.32 -2.49 -5.11
C SER A 138 -13.79 -1.08 -5.46
N GLN A 139 -14.47 -0.38 -4.54
CA GLN A 139 -14.85 1.01 -4.73
C GLN A 139 -13.63 1.94 -4.58
N ALA A 140 -12.77 1.69 -3.60
CA ALA A 140 -11.58 2.52 -3.37
C ALA A 140 -10.57 2.44 -4.53
N THR A 141 -10.57 1.36 -5.33
CA THR A 141 -9.72 1.26 -6.53
C THR A 141 -10.11 2.23 -7.63
N THR A 142 -11.35 2.74 -7.64
CA THR A 142 -11.84 3.70 -8.63
C THR A 142 -11.57 5.16 -8.21
N GLN A 143 -11.21 5.38 -6.94
CA GLN A 143 -10.96 6.72 -6.39
C GLN A 143 -9.66 7.30 -6.95
N ARG A 144 -9.75 8.47 -7.59
CA ARG A 144 -8.59 9.27 -8.04
C ARG A 144 -8.45 10.53 -7.21
N TYR A 145 -7.24 11.10 -7.21
CA TYR A 145 -7.03 12.42 -6.65
C TYR A 145 -7.79 13.50 -7.41
N LEU A 146 -8.29 14.48 -6.67
CA LEU A 146 -8.85 15.68 -7.26
C LEU A 146 -7.73 16.53 -7.88
N PRO A 147 -8.02 17.30 -8.94
CA PRO A 147 -7.07 18.27 -9.48
C PRO A 147 -6.56 19.21 -8.39
N GLY A 148 -5.25 19.42 -8.34
CA GLY A 148 -4.59 20.26 -7.31
C GLY A 148 -4.29 19.57 -5.98
N HIS A 149 -4.54 18.27 -5.86
CA HIS A 149 -4.12 17.50 -4.67
C HIS A 149 -2.59 17.51 -4.52
N LYS A 150 -2.12 17.84 -3.31
CA LYS A 150 -0.70 17.78 -2.97
C LYS A 150 -0.37 16.36 -2.53
N GLN A 151 0.41 15.65 -3.36
CA GLN A 151 0.92 14.31 -3.06
C GLN A 151 1.93 14.36 -1.89
N HIS A 152 2.21 13.22 -1.26
CA HIS A 152 3.18 13.14 -0.16
C HIS A 152 4.54 13.73 -0.54
N PRO A 153 5.25 14.43 0.37
CA PRO A 153 6.53 15.10 0.07
C PRO A 153 7.58 14.21 -0.59
N HIS A 154 7.67 12.93 -0.19
CA HIS A 154 8.57 11.95 -0.84
C HIS A 154 8.23 11.68 -2.32
N ILE A 155 6.98 11.86 -2.74
CA ILE A 155 6.56 11.75 -4.15
C ILE A 155 6.89 13.05 -4.90
N ILE A 156 6.86 14.19 -4.22
CA ILE A 156 7.12 15.51 -4.82
C ILE A 156 8.55 15.60 -5.39
N SER A 157 9.52 14.90 -4.79
CA SER A 157 10.91 14.86 -5.27
C SER A 157 11.15 14.00 -6.51
N HIS A 158 10.16 13.22 -6.96
CA HIS A 158 10.29 12.38 -8.15
C HIS A 158 9.87 13.12 -9.44
N SER A 159 10.25 12.57 -10.59
CA SER A 159 9.97 13.15 -11.91
C SER A 159 8.45 13.35 -12.16
N SER A 160 8.12 14.27 -13.06
CA SER A 160 6.72 14.53 -13.47
C SER A 160 6.00 13.29 -14.01
N SER A 161 6.73 12.37 -14.65
CA SER A 161 6.18 11.11 -15.16
C SER A 161 5.73 10.15 -14.03
N ILE A 162 6.46 10.09 -12.92
CA ILE A 162 6.09 9.27 -11.75
C ILE A 162 4.88 9.86 -11.03
N LYS A 163 4.79 11.20 -10.97
CA LYS A 163 3.62 11.87 -10.37
C LYS A 163 2.33 11.57 -11.13
N ALA A 164 2.40 11.45 -12.46
CA ALA A 164 1.26 11.13 -13.31
C ALA A 164 0.75 9.70 -13.11
N THR A 165 1.62 8.74 -12.79
CA THR A 165 1.22 7.34 -12.55
C THR A 165 0.58 7.15 -11.17
N ILE A 166 1.02 7.93 -10.17
CA ILE A 166 0.49 7.95 -8.79
C ILE A 166 -0.72 8.88 -8.70
N ASN A 167 -1.83 8.49 -9.31
CA ASN A 167 -3.03 9.31 -9.43
C ASN A 167 -4.15 8.96 -8.43
N SER A 168 -3.89 8.10 -7.45
CA SER A 168 -4.85 7.71 -6.41
C SER A 168 -4.20 7.47 -5.05
N PRO A 169 -4.96 7.57 -3.94
CA PRO A 169 -4.48 7.24 -2.61
C PRO A 169 -3.90 5.82 -2.50
N LEU A 170 -4.54 4.84 -3.15
CA LEU A 170 -4.07 3.45 -3.12
C LEU A 170 -2.72 3.29 -3.83
N ARG A 171 -2.54 3.93 -4.99
CA ARG A 171 -1.25 3.88 -5.72
C ARG A 171 -0.13 4.55 -4.96
N GLU A 172 -0.45 5.65 -4.29
CA GLU A 172 0.48 6.35 -3.41
C GLU A 172 0.90 5.47 -2.23
N GLN A 173 -0.06 4.80 -1.58
CA GLN A 173 0.25 3.87 -0.49
C GLN A 173 1.15 2.71 -0.97
N ILE A 174 0.84 2.11 -2.13
CA ILE A 174 1.69 1.05 -2.71
C ILE A 174 3.11 1.57 -2.99
N PHE A 175 3.21 2.76 -3.60
CA PHE A 175 4.50 3.38 -3.92
C PHE A 175 5.34 3.64 -2.68
N LEU A 176 4.74 4.17 -1.61
CA LEU A 176 5.43 4.48 -0.36
C LEU A 176 5.85 3.20 0.40
N LEU A 177 5.12 2.10 0.26
CA LEU A 177 5.43 0.82 0.91
C LEU A 177 6.45 -0.02 0.14
N ALA A 178 6.47 0.06 -1.21
CA ALA A 178 7.37 -0.73 -2.07
C ALA A 178 8.85 -0.75 -1.64
N PRO A 179 9.44 0.34 -1.12
CA PRO A 179 10.82 0.35 -0.61
C PRO A 179 11.08 -0.60 0.58
N ARG A 180 10.05 -1.02 1.32
CA ARG A 180 10.19 -1.62 2.67
C ARG A 180 9.82 -3.10 2.76
N TYR A 181 9.32 -3.65 1.65
CA TYR A 181 8.82 -5.02 1.58
C TYR A 181 9.35 -5.71 0.32
N GLU A 182 9.39 -7.03 0.38
CA GLU A 182 9.63 -7.91 -0.77
C GLU A 182 8.32 -8.29 -1.44
N ASN A 183 7.26 -8.45 -0.64
CA ASN A 183 5.93 -8.82 -1.09
C ASN A 183 4.87 -7.89 -0.47
N ILE A 184 3.96 -7.40 -1.29
CA ILE A 184 2.80 -6.62 -0.85
C ILE A 184 1.55 -7.27 -1.42
N TYR A 185 0.67 -7.73 -0.53
CA TYR A 185 -0.67 -8.18 -0.91
C TYR A 185 -1.64 -7.01 -0.82
N VAL A 186 -2.40 -6.75 -1.89
CA VAL A 186 -3.48 -5.77 -1.87
C VAL A 186 -4.80 -6.55 -1.84
N LEU A 187 -5.39 -6.71 -0.66
CA LEU A 187 -6.65 -7.41 -0.50
C LEU A 187 -7.81 -6.45 -0.83
N ILE A 188 -8.42 -6.66 -1.99
CA ILE A 188 -9.51 -5.87 -2.53
C ILE A 188 -10.82 -6.57 -2.17
N THR A 189 -11.48 -6.09 -1.13
CA THR A 189 -12.78 -6.61 -0.72
C THR A 189 -13.89 -6.14 -1.67
N HIS A 190 -14.76 -7.06 -2.06
CA HIS A 190 -15.90 -6.77 -2.92
C HIS A 190 -17.18 -7.31 -2.29
N THR A 191 -18.20 -6.46 -2.23
CA THR A 191 -19.56 -6.83 -1.84
C THR A 191 -20.29 -7.37 -3.05
N THR A 192 -20.61 -8.66 -3.07
CA THR A 192 -21.58 -9.20 -4.03
C THR A 192 -22.99 -8.80 -3.60
N PRO A 193 -23.86 -8.35 -4.52
CA PRO A 193 -25.27 -8.11 -4.20
C PRO A 193 -25.91 -9.38 -3.62
N PRO A 194 -26.80 -9.26 -2.62
CA PRO A 194 -27.57 -10.41 -2.15
C PRO A 194 -28.42 -10.96 -3.31
N PRO A 195 -28.59 -12.29 -3.41
CA PRO A 195 -29.45 -12.87 -4.42
C PRO A 195 -30.87 -12.30 -4.29
N PRO A 196 -31.56 -11.99 -5.40
CA PRO A 196 -32.92 -11.47 -5.33
C PRO A 196 -33.83 -12.44 -4.56
N PRO A 197 -34.84 -11.95 -3.82
CA PRO A 197 -35.66 -12.74 -2.91
C PRO A 197 -36.44 -13.90 -3.57
N ASN A 198 -36.50 -13.92 -4.91
CA ASN A 198 -37.18 -14.96 -5.70
C ASN A 198 -36.21 -15.93 -6.41
N SER A 199 -34.94 -16.00 -5.97
CA SER A 199 -33.97 -16.94 -6.52
C SER A 199 -34.21 -18.34 -5.96
N ASN A 200 -34.45 -19.33 -6.82
CA ASN A 200 -34.49 -20.73 -6.41
C ASN A 200 -33.20 -21.11 -5.65
N PRO A 201 -33.28 -21.78 -4.48
CA PRO A 201 -32.12 -22.16 -3.68
C PRO A 201 -31.15 -23.13 -4.40
N ASN A 202 -31.56 -23.68 -5.56
CA ASN A 202 -30.75 -24.53 -6.43
C ASN A 202 -29.99 -23.78 -7.54
N HIS A 203 -30.15 -22.46 -7.70
CA HIS A 203 -29.30 -21.72 -8.62
C HIS A 203 -27.93 -21.48 -8.00
N LYS A 204 -26.95 -22.25 -8.48
CA LYS A 204 -25.52 -22.02 -8.26
C LYS A 204 -25.23 -20.52 -8.42
N GLN A 205 -24.60 -19.97 -7.37
CA GLN A 205 -24.09 -18.60 -7.22
C GLN A 205 -24.23 -17.72 -8.46
N GLN A 206 -25.06 -16.67 -8.36
CA GLN A 206 -25.19 -15.65 -9.40
C GLN A 206 -23.78 -15.19 -9.83
N PRO A 207 -23.49 -15.13 -11.15
CA PRO A 207 -22.20 -14.71 -11.64
C PRO A 207 -21.89 -13.28 -11.17
N TRP A 208 -20.66 -13.10 -10.72
CA TRP A 208 -19.99 -11.81 -10.51
C TRP A 208 -20.40 -10.78 -11.59
N THR A 209 -21.16 -9.75 -11.21
CA THR A 209 -21.43 -8.58 -12.07
C THR A 209 -20.59 -7.42 -11.54
N ALA A 210 -19.29 -7.42 -11.85
CA ALA A 210 -18.51 -6.20 -11.70
C ALA A 210 -18.84 -5.26 -12.86
N ASP A 211 -19.11 -4.01 -12.51
CA ASP A 211 -19.22 -2.92 -13.48
C ASP A 211 -17.95 -2.84 -14.34
N GLU A 212 -18.08 -2.53 -15.63
CA GLU A 212 -16.98 -2.41 -16.58
C GLU A 212 -15.91 -1.44 -16.07
N GLN A 213 -16.34 -0.38 -15.40
CA GLN A 213 -15.45 0.59 -14.76
C GLN A 213 -14.62 -0.04 -13.63
N ILE A 214 -15.20 -0.92 -12.82
CA ILE A 214 -14.46 -1.61 -11.73
C ILE A 214 -13.41 -2.53 -12.33
N LEU A 215 -13.78 -3.29 -13.37
CA LEU A 215 -12.86 -4.20 -14.05
C LEU A 215 -11.69 -3.44 -14.70
N SER A 216 -11.97 -2.35 -15.41
CA SER A 216 -10.95 -1.49 -16.01
C SER A 216 -9.99 -0.92 -14.96
N ASN A 217 -10.51 -0.45 -13.83
CA ASN A 217 -9.68 0.06 -12.73
C ASN A 217 -8.84 -1.04 -12.07
N GLN A 218 -9.38 -2.26 -11.92
CA GLN A 218 -8.62 -3.42 -11.43
C GLN A 218 -7.49 -3.81 -12.37
N ALA A 219 -7.75 -3.86 -13.68
CA ALA A 219 -6.71 -4.13 -14.69
C ALA A 219 -5.62 -3.04 -14.67
N SER A 220 -6.02 -1.77 -14.58
CA SER A 220 -5.09 -0.64 -14.47
C SER A 220 -4.25 -0.70 -13.18
N LEU A 221 -4.86 -1.10 -12.06
CA LEU A 221 -4.16 -1.32 -10.80
C LEU A 221 -3.18 -2.48 -10.90
N ALA A 222 -3.56 -3.60 -11.51
CA ALA A 222 -2.68 -4.75 -11.70
C ALA A 222 -1.47 -4.41 -12.58
N ALA A 223 -1.67 -3.66 -13.66
CA ALA A 223 -0.57 -3.15 -14.49
C ALA A 223 0.36 -2.22 -13.70
N PHE A 224 -0.19 -1.32 -12.88
CA PHE A 224 0.60 -0.49 -11.97
C PHE A 224 1.38 -1.33 -10.95
N CYS A 225 0.78 -2.38 -10.37
CA CYS A 225 1.46 -3.29 -9.45
C CYS A 225 2.60 -4.04 -10.13
N ALA A 226 2.40 -4.49 -11.37
CA ALA A 226 3.39 -5.22 -12.15
C ALA A 226 4.64 -4.38 -12.50
N SER A 227 4.51 -3.05 -12.60
CA SER A 227 5.66 -2.18 -12.89
C SER A 227 6.72 -2.16 -11.78
N PHE A 228 6.37 -2.61 -10.57
CA PHE A 228 7.31 -2.71 -9.45
C PHE A 228 8.13 -4.01 -9.41
N SER A 229 7.82 -4.99 -10.26
CA SER A 229 8.38 -6.37 -10.25
C SER A 229 9.91 -6.46 -10.05
N PRO A 230 10.75 -5.56 -10.61
CA PRO A 230 12.20 -5.64 -10.37
C PRO A 230 12.60 -5.43 -8.91
N HIS A 231 11.77 -4.75 -8.11
CA HIS A 231 12.10 -4.29 -6.76
C HIS A 231 11.20 -4.88 -5.67
N VAL A 232 9.92 -5.14 -5.99
CA VAL A 232 8.93 -5.70 -5.05
C VAL A 232 7.84 -6.45 -5.83
N THR A 233 7.33 -7.52 -5.24
CA THR A 233 6.20 -8.27 -5.80
C THR A 233 4.90 -7.77 -5.20
N VAL A 234 4.09 -7.05 -5.99
CA VAL A 234 2.78 -6.53 -5.55
C VAL A 234 1.66 -7.38 -6.16
N GLN A 235 0.83 -8.00 -5.32
CA GLN A 235 -0.22 -8.95 -5.71
C GLN A 235 -1.60 -8.41 -5.33
N PRO A 236 -2.36 -7.81 -6.26
CA PRO A 236 -3.75 -7.47 -6.02
C PRO A 236 -4.63 -8.72 -6.04
N LEU A 237 -5.38 -8.94 -4.96
CA LEU A 237 -6.28 -10.10 -4.79
C LEU A 237 -7.69 -9.61 -4.50
N VAL A 238 -8.65 -9.96 -5.37
CA VAL A 238 -10.07 -9.67 -5.14
C VAL A 238 -10.67 -10.79 -4.31
N ILE A 239 -11.23 -10.44 -3.15
CA ILE A 239 -11.78 -11.39 -2.18
C ILE A 239 -13.18 -10.95 -1.71
N PRO A 240 -14.03 -11.88 -1.23
CA PRO A 240 -15.31 -11.54 -0.62
C PRO A 240 -15.14 -10.62 0.61
N SER A 241 -16.05 -9.67 0.80
CA SER A 241 -15.97 -8.65 1.87
C SER A 241 -16.24 -9.13 3.30
N GLY A 242 -16.59 -10.40 3.51
CA GLY A 242 -16.86 -10.94 4.85
C GLY A 242 -15.62 -10.91 5.75
N THR A 243 -15.73 -10.31 6.95
CA THR A 243 -14.60 -10.14 7.89
C THR A 243 -13.92 -11.46 8.24
N GLU A 244 -14.70 -12.53 8.37
CA GLU A 244 -14.20 -13.88 8.64
C GLU A 244 -13.37 -14.42 7.46
N THR A 245 -13.81 -14.12 6.23
CA THR A 245 -13.09 -14.50 5.02
C THR A 245 -11.78 -13.73 4.92
N VAL A 246 -11.81 -12.41 5.18
CA VAL A 246 -10.60 -11.58 5.21
C VAL A 246 -9.63 -12.07 6.29
N ALA A 247 -10.12 -12.40 7.49
CA ALA A 247 -9.30 -12.95 8.57
C ALA A 247 -8.62 -14.27 8.15
N ARG A 248 -9.38 -15.19 7.55
CA ARG A 248 -8.84 -16.44 7.02
C ARG A 248 -7.77 -16.21 5.94
N TRP A 249 -7.96 -15.24 5.06
CA TRP A 249 -6.95 -14.84 4.08
C TRP A 249 -5.66 -14.30 4.73
N VAL A 250 -5.80 -13.42 5.71
CA VAL A 250 -4.65 -12.88 6.47
C VAL A 250 -3.88 -14.01 7.15
N LEU A 251 -4.58 -14.93 7.81
CA LEU A 251 -3.96 -16.07 8.50
C LEU A 251 -3.29 -17.05 7.51
N ALA A 252 -3.95 -17.35 6.39
CA ALA A 252 -3.37 -18.19 5.34
C ALA A 252 -2.07 -17.58 4.81
N LEU A 253 -2.08 -16.29 4.49
CA LEU A 253 -0.87 -15.59 4.04
C LEU A 253 0.20 -15.56 5.14
N ALA A 254 -0.17 -15.35 6.40
CA ALA A 254 0.76 -15.38 7.52
C ALA A 254 1.42 -16.76 7.69
N LYS A 255 0.67 -17.86 7.51
CA LYS A 255 1.22 -19.23 7.50
C LYS A 255 2.18 -19.45 6.33
N LYS A 256 1.80 -19.01 5.13
CA LYS A 256 2.64 -19.11 3.93
C LYS A 256 4.00 -18.43 4.12
N HIS A 257 4.00 -17.27 4.77
CA HIS A 257 5.19 -16.44 4.98
C HIS A 257 5.77 -16.58 6.38
N ALA A 258 5.40 -17.63 7.12
CA ALA A 258 5.94 -17.88 8.45
C ALA A 258 7.43 -18.19 8.35
N ILE A 259 8.22 -17.52 9.20
CA ILE A 259 9.68 -17.72 9.29
C ILE A 259 10.00 -18.23 10.69
N ALA A 260 10.83 -19.27 10.78
CA ALA A 260 11.41 -19.69 12.04
C ALA A 260 12.52 -18.71 12.44
N LEU A 261 12.31 -17.93 13.50
CA LEU A 261 13.35 -17.03 14.00
C LEU A 261 14.44 -17.81 14.76
N PRO A 262 15.73 -17.55 14.47
CA PRO A 262 16.84 -18.14 15.21
C PRO A 262 16.92 -17.52 16.61
N GLY A 263 16.38 -18.22 17.63
CA GLY A 263 16.40 -17.76 19.02
C GLY A 263 15.09 -17.96 19.80
N GLY A 264 14.02 -18.39 19.14
CA GLY A 264 12.68 -18.49 19.73
C GLY A 264 11.91 -17.16 19.66
N SER A 265 10.58 -17.21 19.66
CA SER A 265 9.71 -16.04 19.47
C SER A 265 9.65 -15.07 20.65
N GLN A 266 10.45 -15.27 21.71
CA GLN A 266 10.38 -14.50 22.95
C GLN A 266 10.67 -13.00 22.78
N GLY A 267 11.55 -12.61 21.85
CA GLY A 267 11.90 -11.20 21.62
C GLY A 267 10.90 -10.43 20.75
N LEU A 268 10.15 -11.11 19.89
CA LEU A 268 9.25 -10.47 18.92
C LEU A 268 7.99 -9.90 19.58
N GLY A 269 7.52 -10.51 20.68
CA GLY A 269 6.23 -10.24 21.32
C GLY A 269 6.13 -8.99 22.20
N SER A 270 7.22 -8.28 22.49
CA SER A 270 7.13 -7.04 23.28
C SER A 270 6.31 -5.99 22.54
N ALA A 271 5.53 -5.13 23.20
CA ALA A 271 4.87 -4.00 22.54
C ALA A 271 5.75 -2.73 22.51
N GLU A 272 6.90 -2.73 23.18
CA GLU A 272 7.72 -1.52 23.30
C GLU A 272 8.63 -1.31 22.09
N GLU A 273 8.58 -0.13 21.49
CA GLU A 273 9.47 0.27 20.40
C GLU A 273 10.83 0.69 20.98
N THR A 274 11.91 0.09 20.48
CA THR A 274 13.27 0.52 20.86
C THR A 274 13.74 1.66 19.96
N ARG A 275 14.71 2.46 20.42
CA ARG A 275 15.33 3.50 19.58
C ARG A 275 15.94 2.93 18.30
N TRP A 276 16.49 1.72 18.37
CA TRP A 276 17.06 1.00 17.24
C TRP A 276 16.01 0.50 16.26
N GLU A 277 14.85 0.05 16.76
CA GLU A 277 13.72 -0.26 15.91
C GLU A 277 13.26 0.98 15.13
N VAL A 278 13.14 2.14 15.80
CA VAL A 278 12.79 3.41 15.15
C VAL A 278 13.82 3.80 14.09
N PHE A 279 15.12 3.70 14.41
CA PHE A 279 16.19 3.98 13.46
C PHE A 279 16.10 3.07 12.23
N LEU A 280 16.08 1.75 12.42
CA LEU A 280 15.99 0.78 11.33
C LEU A 280 14.74 0.98 10.46
N ARG A 281 13.63 1.43 11.05
CA ARG A 281 12.44 1.78 10.28
C ARG A 281 12.61 3.00 9.39
N ARG A 282 13.32 4.03 9.87
CA ARG A 282 13.67 5.21 9.07
C ARG A 282 14.60 4.85 7.91
N GLU A 283 15.47 3.87 8.11
CA GLU A 283 16.36 3.34 7.07
C GLU A 283 15.67 2.39 6.07
N GLY A 284 14.36 2.15 6.22
CA GLY A 284 13.55 1.43 5.24
C GLY A 284 13.15 0.01 5.62
N LEU A 285 13.56 -0.52 6.78
CA LEU A 285 13.01 -1.79 7.27
C LEU A 285 11.58 -1.60 7.78
N ASN A 286 10.71 -2.59 7.65
CA ASN A 286 9.42 -2.56 8.34
C ASN A 286 9.56 -2.95 9.82
N SER A 287 8.49 -2.74 10.59
CA SER A 287 8.49 -2.99 12.04
C SER A 287 8.81 -4.45 12.42
N TYR A 288 8.35 -5.43 11.62
CA TYR A 288 8.68 -6.84 11.85
C TYR A 288 10.16 -7.08 11.57
N ALA A 289 10.64 -6.68 10.39
CA ALA A 289 12.03 -6.85 9.96
C ALA A 289 13.02 -6.23 10.95
N ALA A 290 12.76 -5.00 11.40
CA ALA A 290 13.60 -4.32 12.38
C ALA A 290 13.74 -5.14 13.67
N ARG A 291 12.65 -5.72 14.17
CA ARG A 291 12.70 -6.56 15.37
C ARG A 291 13.36 -7.91 15.16
N ALA A 292 13.01 -8.58 14.08
CA ALA A 292 13.60 -9.87 13.76
C ALA A 292 15.13 -9.74 13.65
N LEU A 293 15.60 -8.63 13.08
CA LEU A 293 17.02 -8.35 12.96
C LEU A 293 17.65 -8.05 14.33
N LEU A 294 17.03 -7.22 15.17
CA LEU A 294 17.52 -6.94 16.53
C LEU A 294 17.57 -8.21 17.40
N ASP A 295 16.59 -9.10 17.26
CA ASP A 295 16.54 -10.37 17.99
C ASP A 295 17.67 -11.32 17.53
N SER A 296 17.88 -11.41 16.22
CA SER A 296 19.00 -12.17 15.62
C SER A 296 20.38 -11.65 16.08
N ALA A 297 20.52 -10.33 16.23
CA ALA A 297 21.75 -9.72 16.74
C ALA A 297 21.98 -10.02 18.24
N LYS A 298 20.91 -10.04 19.06
CA LYS A 298 20.99 -10.37 20.49
C LYS A 298 21.44 -11.80 20.75
N GLY A 299 20.88 -12.76 20.01
CA GLY A 299 21.22 -14.18 20.14
C GLY A 299 22.71 -14.47 19.88
N ARG A 300 23.40 -13.60 19.15
CA ARG A 300 24.84 -13.74 18.83
C ARG A 300 25.76 -13.03 19.82
N SER A 301 25.29 -12.00 20.50
CA SER A 301 26.15 -11.13 21.30
C SER A 301 26.38 -11.61 22.73
N GLY A 302 25.55 -12.50 23.30
CA GLY A 302 25.69 -13.08 24.64
C GLY A 302 25.82 -12.10 25.83
N THR A 303 25.83 -10.78 25.58
CA THR A 303 26.16 -9.73 26.54
C THR A 303 25.09 -8.65 26.48
N GLY A 304 24.35 -8.52 27.58
CA GLY A 304 23.24 -7.59 27.69
C GLY A 304 23.64 -6.14 27.34
N GLY A 305 22.88 -5.55 26.41
CA GLY A 305 22.72 -4.10 26.27
C GLY A 305 23.76 -3.32 25.45
N ARG A 306 24.98 -3.83 25.23
CA ARG A 306 26.02 -3.10 24.45
C ARG A 306 26.48 -3.76 23.16
N GLY A 307 26.37 -5.07 23.03
CA GLY A 307 26.82 -5.77 21.81
C GLY A 307 25.74 -5.99 20.74
N GLU A 308 24.50 -5.53 20.98
CA GLU A 308 23.40 -5.54 20.00
C GLU A 308 23.75 -4.78 18.70
N LEU A 309 24.67 -3.82 18.79
CA LEU A 309 25.03 -2.89 17.71
C LEU A 309 26.33 -3.22 17.03
N SER A 310 27.29 -3.78 17.75
CA SER A 310 28.53 -4.26 17.14
C SER A 310 28.20 -5.35 16.12
N GLY A 311 27.30 -6.27 16.45
CA GLY A 311 26.81 -7.27 15.49
C GLY A 311 25.99 -6.69 14.32
N LEU A 312 25.31 -5.55 14.53
CA LEU A 312 24.55 -4.84 13.48
C LEU A 312 25.46 -4.09 12.51
N LEU A 313 26.50 -3.45 13.04
CA LEU A 313 27.43 -2.61 12.29
C LEU A 313 28.50 -3.46 11.60
N GLU A 314 28.85 -4.61 12.19
CA GLU A 314 29.76 -5.59 11.62
C GLU A 314 29.00 -6.44 10.58
N MET A 315 28.84 -5.88 9.39
CA MET A 315 28.25 -6.51 8.19
C MET A 315 29.18 -7.59 7.60
N SER A 316 29.60 -8.55 8.43
CA SER A 316 30.33 -9.73 7.96
C SER A 316 29.52 -10.45 6.86
N GLU A 317 30.21 -11.08 5.92
CA GLU A 317 29.55 -11.84 4.83
C GLU A 317 28.54 -12.88 5.37
N GLN A 318 28.80 -13.43 6.56
CA GLN A 318 27.89 -14.36 7.22
C GLN A 318 26.64 -13.67 7.80
N ASN A 319 26.77 -12.46 8.36
CA ASN A 319 25.63 -11.66 8.82
C ASN A 319 24.77 -11.23 7.63
N ARG A 320 25.40 -10.84 6.51
CA ARG A 320 24.69 -10.48 5.28
C ARG A 320 23.80 -11.61 4.77
N ARG A 321 24.32 -12.84 4.69
CA ARG A 321 23.53 -14.01 4.24
C ARG A 321 22.31 -14.23 5.14
N VAL A 322 22.53 -14.23 6.46
CA VAL A 322 21.46 -14.49 7.43
C VAL A 322 20.42 -13.37 7.43
N TRP A 323 20.83 -12.11 7.28
CA TRP A 323 19.88 -11.01 7.20
C TRP A 323 19.18 -10.96 5.84
N GLY A 324 19.85 -11.34 4.75
CA GLY A 324 19.24 -11.45 3.43
C GLY A 324 18.12 -12.48 3.41
N GLU A 325 18.34 -13.63 4.07
CA GLU A 325 17.31 -14.65 4.31
C GLU A 325 16.17 -14.12 5.19
N LEU A 326 16.47 -13.29 6.19
CA LEU A 326 15.49 -12.82 7.16
C LEU A 326 14.62 -11.68 6.63
N VAL A 327 15.23 -10.59 6.14
CA VAL A 327 14.54 -9.34 5.75
C VAL A 327 14.34 -9.22 4.25
N GLY A 328 14.91 -10.12 3.46
CA GLY A 328 14.84 -10.13 2.01
C GLY A 328 16.06 -9.49 1.35
N GLU A 329 16.55 -10.13 0.30
CA GLU A 329 17.72 -9.69 -0.47
C GLU A 329 17.56 -8.31 -1.11
N ARG A 330 16.38 -7.96 -1.64
CA ARG A 330 16.17 -6.65 -2.29
C ARG A 330 16.06 -5.54 -1.26
N VAL A 331 15.42 -5.80 -0.11
CA VAL A 331 15.41 -4.88 1.05
C VAL A 331 16.82 -4.68 1.57
N LEU A 332 17.58 -5.76 1.81
CA LEU A 332 18.94 -5.67 2.34
C LEU A 332 19.89 -4.91 1.41
N ARG A 333 19.84 -5.14 0.10
CA ARG A 333 20.66 -4.38 -0.87
C ARG A 333 20.39 -2.87 -0.83
N ARG A 334 19.12 -2.47 -0.62
CA ARG A 334 18.75 -1.05 -0.46
C ARG A 334 19.33 -0.47 0.82
N LEU A 335 19.22 -1.21 1.94
CA LEU A 335 19.80 -0.82 3.22
C LEU A 335 21.32 -0.72 3.14
N GLU A 336 21.99 -1.68 2.49
CA GLU A 336 23.44 -1.62 2.25
C GLU A 336 23.84 -0.41 1.42
N GLY A 337 23.06 -0.08 0.39
CA GLY A 337 23.31 1.13 -0.41
C GLY A 337 23.20 2.42 0.41
N ILE A 338 22.56 2.40 1.57
CA ILE A 338 22.51 3.53 2.51
C ILE A 338 23.67 3.44 3.51
N LEU A 339 23.90 2.27 4.11
CA LEU A 339 24.97 2.05 5.09
C LEU A 339 26.38 2.19 4.50
N LYS A 340 26.57 1.80 3.23
CA LYS A 340 27.83 1.93 2.49
C LYS A 340 28.01 3.29 1.82
N LYS A 341 27.01 4.18 1.85
CA LYS A 341 27.28 5.56 1.43
C LYS A 341 28.38 6.08 2.34
N ASP A 342 29.43 6.60 1.73
CA ASP A 342 30.43 7.35 2.45
C ASP A 342 29.68 8.44 3.20
N TRP A 343 29.61 8.28 4.52
CA TRP A 343 29.15 9.30 5.44
C TRP A 343 30.25 10.36 5.55
N GLN A 344 30.80 10.79 4.41
CA GLN A 344 31.68 11.95 4.37
C GLN A 344 30.95 13.04 5.13
N CYS A 345 31.53 13.38 6.28
CA CYS A 345 31.04 14.43 7.14
C CYS A 345 31.27 15.74 6.40
N ASP A 346 30.48 16.01 5.36
CA ASP A 346 30.48 17.29 4.66
C ASP A 346 30.06 18.42 5.61
N TRP A 347 29.43 18.07 6.74
CA TRP A 347 29.15 18.97 7.86
C TRP A 347 30.37 19.26 8.75
N ALA A 348 31.44 18.47 8.71
CA ALA A 348 32.63 18.62 9.57
C ALA A 348 33.82 19.31 8.86
N LEU A 349 33.66 19.73 7.60
CA LEU A 349 34.71 20.41 6.82
C LEU A 349 34.37 21.85 6.44
N THR A 350 33.44 22.51 7.12
CA THR A 350 33.47 23.99 7.17
C THR A 350 34.45 24.44 8.24
N PHE A 351 35.74 24.16 8.03
CA PHE A 351 36.77 24.96 8.68
C PHE A 351 36.62 26.38 8.14
N ALA A 352 36.44 27.32 9.07
CA ALA A 352 36.30 28.72 8.78
C ALA A 352 37.56 29.23 8.07
N ASP A 353 37.51 29.33 6.75
CA ASP A 353 38.34 30.28 6.01
C ASP A 353 37.75 31.68 6.20
N SER A 354 37.93 32.19 7.43
CA SER A 354 37.83 33.59 7.74
C SER A 354 39.09 33.99 8.49
N GLN A 355 40.17 34.26 7.73
CA GLN A 355 41.25 35.17 8.06
C GLN A 355 42.25 35.26 6.89
N ASN A 356 42.12 36.25 6.01
CA ASN A 356 42.77 37.57 6.13
C ASN A 356 42.43 38.46 4.93
#